data_AF-A0A9D6QAI5-F1
#
_entry.id   AF-A0A9D6QAI5-F1
#
_cell.length_a   1.000
_cell.length_b   1.000
_cell.length_c   1.000
_cell.angle_alpha   90.00
_cell.angle_beta   90.00
_cell.angle_gamma   90.00
#
_symmetry.space_group_name_H-M   'P 1'
#
loop_
_entity.id
_entity.type
_entity.pdbx_description
1 polymer ?
#
loop_
_entity_poly.entity_id
_entity_poly.type
_entity_poly.pdbx_seq_one_letter_code
_entity_poly.pdbx_strand_id
1 'polypeptide(L)' 'MKGVSIRVTLFAAVVAVAMLTDSACSAAPDRDAYFNETHVHTSWSLDAFAIGNVLTNPGDAYENFRVVPE' A
#
# COMPACT_ATOMS: atom_id res chain seq x y z
N MET A 1 46.02 12.97 -29.42
CA MET A 1 44.89 12.68 -28.51
C MET A 1 44.11 11.53 -29.11
N LYS A 2 44.15 10.33 -28.52
CA LYS A 2 43.51 9.13 -29.11
C LYS A 2 41.99 9.27 -28.91
N GLY A 3 41.23 9.27 -30.00
CA GLY A 3 39.78 9.46 -29.97
C GLY A 3 39.09 8.40 -29.13
N VAL A 4 38.21 8.81 -28.22
CA VAL A 4 37.40 7.89 -27.43
C VAL A 4 36.44 7.17 -28.40
N SER A 5 36.45 5.85 -28.35
CA SER A 5 35.62 4.99 -29.21
C SER A 5 34.13 5.22 -28.93
N ILE A 6 33.33 5.36 -29.97
CA ILE A 6 31.85 5.47 -29.89
C ILE A 6 31.23 4.39 -29.00
N ARG A 7 31.81 3.18 -29.00
CA ARG A 7 31.34 2.07 -28.16
C ARG A 7 31.52 2.35 -26.67
N VAL A 8 32.61 3.02 -26.31
CA VAL A 8 32.91 3.43 -24.92
C VAL A 8 31.95 4.56 -24.51
N THR A 9 31.67 5.51 -25.40
CA THR A 9 30.70 6.59 -25.14
C THR A 9 29.28 6.04 -24.97
N LEU A 10 28.84 5.11 -25.83
CA LEU A 10 27.52 4.49 -25.73
C LEU A 10 27.38 3.66 -24.46
N PHE A 11 28.42 2.89 -24.08
CA PHE A 11 28.40 2.11 -22.85
C PHE A 11 28.32 3.01 -21.62
N ALA A 12 29.11 4.08 -21.57
CA ALA A 12 29.08 5.05 -20.48
C ALA A 12 27.71 5.75 -20.36
N ALA A 13 27.07 6.07 -21.49
CA ALA A 13 25.73 6.66 -21.50
C ALA A 13 24.67 5.70 -20.95
N VAL A 14 24.71 4.41 -21.32
CA VAL A 14 23.78 3.40 -20.80
C VAL A 14 23.95 3.22 -19.29
N VAL A 15 25.18 3.17 -18.80
CA VAL A 15 25.46 3.10 -17.35
C VAL A 15 24.95 4.34 -16.62
N ALA A 16 25.16 5.53 -17.18
CA ALA A 16 24.66 6.78 -16.58
C ALA A 16 23.13 6.82 -16.49
N VAL A 17 22.42 6.32 -17.51
CA VAL A 17 20.94 6.24 -17.49
C VAL A 17 20.44 5.22 -16.48
N ALA A 18 21.12 4.08 -16.34
CA ALA A 18 20.76 3.05 -15.35
C ALA A 18 20.95 3.50 -13.89
N MET A 19 21.84 4.47 -13.64
CA MET A 19 22.08 5.02 -12.29
C MET A 19 21.02 6.05 -11.85
N LEU A 20 20.14 6.49 -12.77
CA LEU A 20 19.07 7.46 -12.47
C LEU A 20 17.77 6.81 -11.99
N THR A 21 17.67 5.48 -11.93
CA THR A 21 16.41 4.78 -11.66
C THR A 21 16.14 4.50 -10.18
N ASP A 22 16.95 5.02 -9.25
CA ASP A 22 16.79 4.77 -7.81
C ASP A 22 15.89 5.81 -7.11
N SER A 23 14.66 5.94 -7.59
CA SER A 23 13.63 6.77 -6.94
C SER A 23 12.27 6.11 -7.03
N ALA A 24 12.18 4.94 -6.43
CA ALA A 24 10.92 4.37 -5.98
C ALA A 24 11.16 3.60 -4.68
N CYS A 25 11.70 4.30 -3.67
CA CYS A 25 11.33 3.96 -2.31
C CYS A 25 9.84 4.25 -2.23
N SER A 26 9.02 3.24 -2.55
CA SER A 26 7.60 3.23 -2.25
C SER A 26 7.49 3.66 -0.79
N ALA A 27 6.96 4.86 -0.55
CA ALA A 27 6.44 5.16 0.77
C ALA A 27 5.52 3.98 1.09
N ALA A 28 5.84 3.23 2.15
CA ALA A 28 4.91 2.24 2.67
C ALA A 28 3.55 2.96 2.74
N PRO A 29 2.47 2.42 2.14
CA PRO A 29 1.19 3.12 2.17
C PRO A 29 0.91 3.45 3.64
N ASP A 30 0.65 4.71 3.96
CA ASP A 30 0.39 5.14 5.33
C ASP A 30 -0.64 4.18 5.94
N ARG A 31 -0.18 3.36 6.88
CA ARG A 31 -1.00 2.36 7.58
C ARG A 31 -1.70 3.05 8.73
N ASP A 32 -2.37 4.14 8.42
CA ASP A 32 -3.17 4.87 9.39
C ASP A 32 -4.34 3.96 9.78
N ALA A 33 -4.28 3.42 10.99
CA ALA A 33 -5.42 2.78 11.61
C ALA A 33 -6.42 3.88 11.97
N TYR A 34 -7.34 4.17 11.04
CA TYR A 34 -8.38 5.15 11.25
C TYR A 34 -9.46 4.57 12.18
N PHE A 35 -9.38 4.87 13.48
CA PHE A 35 -10.43 4.59 14.47
C PHE A 35 -11.64 5.54 14.30
N ASN A 36 -12.10 5.73 13.06
CA ASN A 36 -13.03 6.82 12.73
C ASN A 36 -14.46 6.58 13.25
N GLU A 37 -14.84 5.35 13.58
CA GLU A 37 -16.13 5.04 14.21
C GLU A 37 -15.97 4.14 15.43
N THR A 38 -16.33 4.67 16.60
CA THR A 38 -16.35 3.93 17.87
C THR A 38 -17.68 3.22 18.09
N HIS A 39 -18.68 3.50 17.25
CA HIS A 39 -20.01 2.93 17.35
C HIS A 39 -20.45 2.36 16.00
N VAL A 40 -20.44 1.02 15.91
CA VAL A 40 -20.86 0.29 14.70
C VAL A 40 -21.90 -0.75 15.10
N HIS A 41 -22.98 -0.84 14.33
CA HIS A 41 -23.99 -1.87 14.49
C HIS A 41 -23.55 -3.13 13.73
N THR A 42 -23.55 -4.26 14.42
CA THR A 42 -23.17 -5.57 13.86
C THR A 42 -24.38 -6.49 13.83
N SER A 43 -24.22 -7.75 13.40
CA SER A 43 -25.31 -8.73 13.36
C SER A 43 -26.00 -8.97 14.71
N TRP A 44 -25.41 -8.48 15.81
CA TRP A 44 -25.96 -8.56 17.16
C TRP A 44 -26.92 -7.41 17.49
N SER A 45 -26.91 -6.33 16.70
CA SER A 45 -27.86 -5.22 16.84
C SER A 45 -29.19 -5.58 16.18
N LEU A 46 -30.30 -5.24 16.84
CA LEU A 46 -31.66 -5.54 16.36
C LEU A 46 -31.94 -4.96 14.98
N ASP A 47 -31.56 -3.71 14.76
CA ASP A 47 -31.77 -2.97 13.53
C ASP A 47 -30.92 -3.56 12.38
N ALA A 48 -29.65 -3.86 12.63
CA ALA A 48 -28.77 -4.49 11.66
C ALA A 48 -29.28 -5.89 11.24
N PHE A 49 -29.71 -6.70 12.21
CA PHE A 49 -30.33 -7.99 11.91
C PHE A 49 -31.64 -7.82 11.12
N ALA A 50 -32.48 -6.86 11.51
CA ALA A 50 -33.77 -6.61 10.86
C ALA A 50 -33.62 -6.18 9.39
N ILE A 51 -32.52 -5.52 9.03
CA ILE A 51 -32.20 -5.16 7.63
C ILE A 51 -31.38 -6.24 6.89
N GLY A 52 -31.19 -7.42 7.49
CA GLY A 52 -30.56 -8.58 6.86
C GLY A 52 -29.05 -8.70 7.03
N ASN A 53 -28.43 -7.89 7.89
CA ASN A 53 -27.03 -8.10 8.25
C ASN A 53 -26.89 -9.24 9.27
N VAL A 54 -26.57 -10.42 8.76
CA VAL A 54 -26.34 -11.64 9.56
C VAL A 54 -24.90 -12.13 9.54
N LEU A 55 -24.01 -11.40 8.85
CA LEU A 55 -22.65 -11.86 8.55
C LEU A 55 -21.59 -11.14 9.39
N THR A 56 -21.76 -9.83 9.62
CA THR A 56 -20.70 -9.05 10.28
C THR A 56 -20.77 -9.23 11.79
N ASN A 57 -19.73 -9.79 12.39
CA ASN A 57 -19.56 -9.94 13.82
C ASN A 57 -18.77 -8.77 14.42
N PRO A 58 -18.81 -8.57 15.75
CA PRO A 58 -17.97 -7.57 16.42
C PRO A 58 -16.46 -7.73 16.16
N GLY A 59 -16.00 -8.97 15.93
CA GLY A 59 -14.59 -9.26 15.59
C GLY A 59 -14.16 -8.67 14.24
N ASP A 60 -15.06 -8.66 13.26
CA ASP A 60 -14.77 -8.22 11.89
C ASP A 60 -14.53 -6.71 11.82
N ALA A 61 -15.04 -5.95 12.79
CA ALA A 61 -14.68 -4.56 12.97
C ALA A 61 -13.17 -4.44 13.22
N TYR A 62 -12.63 -5.22 14.16
CA TYR A 62 -11.20 -5.19 14.51
C TYR A 62 -10.28 -5.68 13.38
N GLU A 63 -10.72 -6.65 12.56
CA GLU A 63 -9.93 -7.15 11.42
C GLU A 63 -9.77 -6.09 10.32
N ASN A 64 -10.82 -5.32 10.03
CA ASN A 64 -10.75 -4.22 9.07
C ASN A 64 -9.97 -3.00 9.61
N PHE A 65 -9.77 -2.91 10.93
CA PHE A 65 -8.88 -1.93 11.55
C PHE A 65 -7.45 -2.46 11.76
N ARG A 66 -7.20 -3.74 11.49
CA ARG A 66 -5.87 -4.34 11.63
C ARG A 66 -5.04 -3.97 10.40
N VAL A 67 -3.97 -3.23 10.62
CA VAL A 67 -2.86 -3.10 9.68
C VAL A 67 -2.34 -4.51 9.37
N VAL A 68 -2.70 -5.08 8.21
CA VAL A 68 -2.14 -6.35 7.72
C VAL A 68 -0.62 -6.22 7.57
N PRO A 69 0.25 -6.92 8.32
CA PRO A 69 1.68 -6.85 8.08
C PRO A 69 1.97 -7.27 6.63
N GLU A 70 2.83 -6.51 5.95
CA GLU A 70 3.31 -6.77 4.58
C GLU A 70 3.71 -8.25 4.38
#